data_AF-A0A933H6F4-F1
#
_entry.id   AF-A0A933H6F4-F1
#
_cell.length_a   1.000
_cell.length_b   1.000
_cell.length_c   1.000
_cell.angle_alpha   90.00
_cell.angle_beta   90.00
_cell.angle_gamma   90.00
#
_symmetry.space_group_name_H-M   'P 1'
#
loop_
_entity.id
_entity.type
_entity.pdbx_description
1 polymer ?
#
loop_
_entity_poly.entity_id
_entity_poly.type
_entity_poly.pdbx_seq_one_letter_code
_entity_poly.pdbx_strand_id
1 'polypeptide(L)'
;MRGWAKEILVMFSLVLASFLDTIIITFVPGVDAAFQAQDPTVQFWVRALFLMAMAFFGYESPAIASALSGKGKREKLQDILLGAVLGFINGYLLVGSLWYYLHIAQYPISGVIAPNDPAVLNYISFLPPKFVGPPWIYFAVGIAFVFVLIVFV
;
A
#
# COMPACT_ATOMS: atom_id res chain seq x y z
N MET A 1 1.66 19.76 9.37
CA MET A 1 2.77 19.31 8.51
C MET A 1 2.40 19.60 7.07
N ARG A 2 3.36 19.86 6.17
CA ARG A 2 3.07 20.07 4.75
C ARG A 2 2.35 18.82 4.20
N GLY A 3 1.23 18.99 3.51
CA GLY A 3 0.40 17.88 3.02
C GLY A 3 1.19 16.76 2.33
N TRP A 4 2.19 17.09 1.52
CA TRP A 4 3.04 16.10 0.85
C TRP A 4 3.84 15.20 1.79
N ALA A 5 4.33 15.70 2.94
CA ALA A 5 5.15 14.91 3.86
C ALA A 5 4.32 13.79 4.53
N LYS A 6 3.04 14.07 4.80
CA LYS A 6 2.07 13.07 5.28
C LYS A 6 1.86 11.99 4.22
N GLU A 7 1.65 12.38 2.97
CA GLU A 7 1.45 11.42 1.88
C GLU A 7 2.69 10.56 1.59
N ILE A 8 3.91 11.09 1.74
CA ILE A 8 5.12 10.25 1.64
C ILE A 8 5.17 9.17 2.72
N LEU A 9 4.82 9.51 3.97
CA LEU A 9 4.85 8.54 5.06
C LEU A 9 3.85 7.40 4.84
N VAL A 10 2.69 7.70 4.28
CA VAL A 10 1.70 6.68 3.88
C VAL A 10 2.23 5.84 2.72
N MET A 11 2.89 6.45 1.74
CA MET A 11 3.52 5.71 0.66
C MET A 11 4.52 4.69 1.20
N PHE A 12 5.36 5.09 2.15
CA PHE A 12 6.32 4.20 2.78
C PHE A 12 5.65 3.08 3.57
N SER A 13 4.53 3.34 4.25
CA SER A 13 3.81 2.29 4.96
C SER A 13 3.18 1.28 4.00
N LEU A 14 2.65 1.72 2.85
CA LEU A 14 2.11 0.84 1.80
C LEU A 14 3.21 0.01 1.11
N VAL A 15 4.36 0.63 0.83
CA VAL A 15 5.53 -0.07 0.28
C VAL A 15 6.04 -1.10 1.29
N LEU A 16 6.15 -0.72 2.57
CA LEU A 16 6.55 -1.64 3.63
C LEU A 16 5.55 -2.79 3.81
N ALA A 17 4.24 -2.53 3.72
CA ALA A 17 3.21 -3.57 3.78
C ALA A 17 3.39 -4.59 2.65
N SER A 18 3.56 -4.11 1.42
CA SER A 18 3.76 -4.97 0.24
C SER A 18 5.06 -5.78 0.33
N PHE A 19 6.12 -5.17 0.86
CA PHE A 19 7.38 -5.86 1.16
C PHE A 19 7.20 -6.94 2.22
N LEU A 20 6.55 -6.64 3.34
CA LEU A 20 6.34 -7.61 4.41
C LEU A 20 5.47 -8.78 3.95
N ASP A 21 4.39 -8.53 3.21
CA ASP A 21 3.59 -9.60 2.58
C ASP A 21 4.47 -10.49 1.70
N THR A 22 5.27 -9.89 0.82
CA THR A 22 6.21 -10.61 -0.05
C THR A 22 7.19 -11.45 0.76
N ILE A 23 7.85 -10.86 1.77
CA ILE A 23 8.88 -11.54 2.54
C ILE A 23 8.30 -12.69 3.35
N ILE A 24 7.16 -12.45 4.02
CA ILE A 24 6.50 -13.43 4.88
C ILE A 24 6.04 -14.63 4.06
N ILE A 25 5.37 -14.39 2.93
CA ILE A 25 4.87 -15.47 2.07
C ILE A 25 6.03 -16.23 1.41
N THR A 26 7.05 -15.52 0.91
CA THR A 26 8.10 -16.14 0.10
C THR A 26 9.17 -16.85 0.94
N PHE A 27 9.56 -16.28 2.08
CA PHE A 27 10.75 -16.72 2.81
C PHE A 27 10.48 -17.38 4.17
N VAL A 28 9.29 -17.24 4.75
CA VAL A 28 8.98 -17.90 6.03
C VAL A 28 8.47 -19.33 5.75
N PRO A 29 9.21 -20.39 6.14
CA PRO A 29 8.83 -21.75 5.83
C PRO A 29 7.45 -22.12 6.36
N GLY A 30 6.63 -22.75 5.52
CA GLY A 30 5.28 -23.21 5.88
C GLY A 30 4.20 -22.14 5.82
N VAL A 31 4.53 -20.85 5.71
CA VAL A 31 3.53 -19.76 5.69
C VAL A 31 2.71 -19.77 4.40
N ASP A 32 3.35 -19.85 3.22
CA ASP A 32 2.60 -19.92 1.95
C ASP A 32 1.66 -21.13 1.94
N ALA A 33 2.17 -22.33 2.27
CA ALA A 33 1.34 -23.53 2.33
C ALA A 33 0.15 -23.38 3.32
N ALA A 34 0.38 -22.84 4.50
CA ALA A 34 -0.68 -22.59 5.49
C ALA A 34 -1.70 -21.55 5.02
N PHE A 35 -1.24 -20.52 4.29
CA PHE A 35 -2.07 -19.47 3.73
C PHE A 35 -2.92 -19.98 2.57
N GLN A 36 -2.33 -20.73 1.63
CA GLN A 36 -3.04 -21.36 0.50
C GLN A 36 -4.07 -22.40 0.96
N ALA A 37 -3.87 -23.02 2.13
CA ALA A 37 -4.83 -23.95 2.73
C ALA A 37 -6.09 -23.26 3.30
N GLN A 38 -6.09 -21.94 3.44
CA GLN A 38 -7.27 -21.19 3.90
C GLN A 38 -8.28 -20.94 2.78
N ASP A 39 -9.53 -20.70 3.17
CA ASP A 39 -10.58 -20.25 2.25
C ASP A 39 -10.14 -18.96 1.51
N PRO A 40 -10.41 -18.81 0.20
CA PRO A 40 -10.03 -17.62 -0.56
C PRO A 40 -10.56 -16.31 0.04
N THR A 41 -11.73 -16.32 0.67
CA THR A 41 -12.29 -15.17 1.39
C THR A 41 -11.40 -14.77 2.55
N VAL A 42 -10.89 -15.74 3.31
CA VAL A 42 -9.97 -15.50 4.43
C VAL A 42 -8.65 -14.97 3.90
N GLN A 43 -8.12 -15.54 2.81
CA GLN A 43 -6.90 -15.05 2.17
C GLN A 43 -7.00 -13.57 1.79
N PHE A 44 -8.11 -13.17 1.17
CA PHE A 44 -8.38 -11.77 0.86
C PHE A 44 -8.40 -10.89 2.11
N TRP A 45 -9.21 -11.23 3.11
CA TRP A 45 -9.39 -10.38 4.28
C TRP A 45 -8.13 -10.21 5.11
N VAL A 46 -7.32 -11.27 5.25
CA VAL A 46 -6.03 -11.18 5.96
C VAL A 46 -5.12 -10.15 5.30
N ARG A 47 -4.93 -10.23 3.97
CA ARG A 47 -4.09 -9.27 3.23
C ARG A 47 -4.70 -7.86 3.18
N ALA A 48 -6.01 -7.77 2.99
CA ALA A 48 -6.72 -6.49 2.92
C ALA A 48 -6.67 -5.75 4.26
N LEU A 49 -6.96 -6.43 5.37
CA LEU A 49 -6.90 -5.84 6.72
C LEU A 49 -5.48 -5.45 7.09
N PHE A 50 -4.48 -6.28 6.76
CA PHE A 50 -3.08 -5.95 6.99
C PHE A 50 -2.66 -4.69 6.21
N LEU A 51 -2.98 -4.61 4.92
CA LEU A 51 -2.68 -3.44 4.09
C LEU A 51 -3.39 -2.18 4.60
N MET A 52 -4.68 -2.29 4.95
CA MET A 52 -5.46 -1.17 5.50
C MET A 52 -4.91 -0.71 6.86
N ALA A 53 -4.49 -1.63 7.73
CA ALA A 53 -3.86 -1.29 9.00
C ALA A 53 -2.55 -0.52 8.78
N MET A 54 -1.71 -0.96 7.85
CA MET A 54 -0.47 -0.26 7.49
C MET A 54 -0.73 1.12 6.89
N ALA A 55 -1.74 1.26 6.02
CA ALA A 55 -2.16 2.54 5.48
C ALA A 55 -2.67 3.49 6.58
N PHE A 56 -3.49 2.97 7.49
CA PHE A 56 -4.02 3.69 8.65
C PHE A 56 -2.88 4.23 9.53
N PHE A 57 -1.93 3.39 9.95
CA PHE A 57 -0.79 3.84 10.74
C PHE A 57 0.08 4.87 10.00
N GLY A 58 0.21 4.75 8.67
CA GLY A 58 0.86 5.75 7.84
C GLY A 58 0.18 7.12 7.91
N TYR A 59 -1.15 7.16 7.97
CA TYR A 59 -1.94 8.39 8.07
C TYR A 59 -2.01 8.98 9.48
N GLU A 60 -2.03 8.13 10.51
CA GLU A 60 -2.17 8.56 11.91
C GLU A 60 -0.85 9.04 12.52
N SER A 61 0.28 8.41 12.20
CA SER A 61 1.59 8.77 12.79
C SER A 61 1.94 10.27 12.63
N PRO A 62 1.75 10.91 11.46
CA PRO A 62 1.99 12.34 11.27
C PRO A 62 0.91 13.22 11.90
N ALA A 63 -0.33 12.73 11.96
CA ALA A 63 -1.46 13.45 12.55
C ALA A 63 -1.23 13.68 14.04
N ILE A 64 -0.83 12.64 14.76
CA ILE A 64 -0.50 12.68 16.19
C ILE A 64 0.65 13.67 16.46
N ALA A 65 1.74 13.58 15.70
CA ALA A 65 2.89 14.48 15.85
C ALA A 65 2.54 15.95 15.55
N SER A 66 1.62 16.20 14.61
CA SER A 66 1.20 17.56 14.25
C SER A 66 0.19 18.18 15.22
N ALA A 67 -0.69 17.38 15.81
CA ALA A 67 -1.64 17.82 16.85
C ALA A 67 -0.90 18.34 18.09
N LEU A 68 0.27 17.77 18.38
CA LEU A 68 1.13 18.19 19.49
C LEU A 68 1.94 19.47 19.18
N SER A 69 2.12 19.85 17.90
CA SER A 69 3.06 20.93 17.51
C SER A 69 2.42 22.30 17.20
N GLY A 70 1.09 22.44 17.30
CA GLY A 70 0.36 23.72 17.42
C GLY A 70 0.54 24.81 16.35
N LYS A 71 1.20 24.55 15.21
CA LYS A 71 1.54 25.59 14.21
C LYS A 71 0.90 25.34 12.84
N GLY A 72 -0.16 26.08 12.55
CA GLY A 72 -0.70 26.24 11.20
C GLY A 72 0.13 27.23 10.39
N LYS A 73 0.98 26.75 9.49
CA LYS A 73 1.62 27.57 8.45
C LYS A 73 0.77 27.52 7.19
N ARG A 74 0.60 28.66 6.51
CA ARG A 74 0.01 28.71 5.16
C ARG A 74 0.83 27.83 4.22
N GLU A 75 0.16 26.91 3.54
CA GLU A 75 0.79 26.02 2.55
C GLU A 75 0.96 26.75 1.21
N LYS A 76 2.04 26.45 0.49
CA LYS A 76 2.24 26.95 -0.87
C LYS A 76 1.47 26.06 -1.85
N LEU A 77 1.04 26.62 -2.98
CA LEU A 77 0.38 25.85 -4.05
C LEU A 77 1.20 24.62 -4.48
N GLN A 78 2.53 24.73 -4.51
CA GLN A 78 3.43 23.62 -4.79
C GLN A 78 3.30 22.47 -3.78
N ASP A 79 3.18 22.78 -2.48
CA ASP A 79 3.03 21.76 -1.44
C ASP A 79 1.69 21.01 -1.59
N ILE A 80 0.63 21.71 -2.02
CA ILE A 80 -0.69 21.14 -2.29
C ILE A 80 -0.65 20.22 -3.52
N LEU A 81 -0.05 20.69 -4.62
CA LEU A 81 0.08 19.90 -5.85
C LEU A 81 0.89 18.62 -5.63
N LEU A 82 2.00 18.70 -4.90
CA LEU A 82 2.79 17.53 -4.52
C LEU A 82 1.99 16.58 -3.64
N GLY A 83 1.25 17.09 -2.66
CA GLY A 83 0.33 16.29 -1.85
C GLY A 83 -0.72 15.57 -2.71
N ALA A 84 -1.32 16.24 -3.68
CA ALA A 84 -2.32 15.63 -4.56
C ALA A 84 -1.74 14.50 -5.42
N VAL A 85 -0.55 14.69 -6.00
CA VAL A 85 0.14 13.65 -6.79
C VAL A 85 0.47 12.44 -5.93
N LEU A 86 1.05 12.66 -4.75
CA LEU A 86 1.38 11.57 -3.82
C LEU A 86 0.12 10.86 -3.32
N GLY A 87 -0.95 11.59 -3.04
CA GLY A 87 -2.25 11.03 -2.66
C GLY A 87 -2.84 10.14 -3.77
N PHE A 88 -2.69 10.52 -5.04
CA PHE A 88 -3.09 9.67 -6.16
C PHE A 88 -2.26 8.38 -6.22
N ILE A 89 -0.93 8.47 -6.04
CA ILE A 89 -0.06 7.30 -5.98
C ILE A 89 -0.46 6.39 -4.81
N ASN A 90 -0.74 6.95 -3.63
CA ASN A 90 -1.18 6.20 -2.46
C ASN A 90 -2.52 5.51 -2.70
N GLY A 91 -3.48 6.22 -3.30
CA GLY A 91 -4.77 5.66 -3.69
C GLY A 91 -4.60 4.49 -4.66
N TYR A 92 -3.73 4.64 -5.65
CA TYR A 92 -3.38 3.56 -6.57
C TYR A 92 -2.73 2.36 -5.86
N LEU A 93 -1.76 2.59 -4.98
CA LEU A 93 -1.11 1.53 -4.19
C LEU A 93 -2.11 0.79 -3.30
N LEU A 94 -3.00 1.51 -2.62
CA LEU A 94 -3.98 0.92 -1.72
C LEU A 94 -5.10 0.19 -2.48
N VAL A 95 -5.85 0.92 -3.31
CA VAL A 95 -7.03 0.38 -4.02
C VAL A 95 -6.61 -0.66 -5.05
N GLY A 96 -5.50 -0.42 -5.77
CA GLY A 96 -4.99 -1.37 -6.74
C GLY A 96 -4.55 -2.68 -6.08
N SER A 97 -3.95 -2.63 -4.90
CA SER A 97 -3.59 -3.84 -4.15
C SER A 97 -4.81 -4.59 -3.64
N LEU A 98 -5.82 -3.88 -3.11
CA LEU A 98 -7.09 -4.49 -2.71
C LEU A 98 -7.77 -5.18 -3.88
N TRP A 99 -7.77 -4.54 -5.05
CA TRP A 99 -8.32 -5.15 -6.27
C TRP A 99 -7.52 -6.40 -6.69
N TYR A 100 -6.19 -6.34 -6.63
CA TYR A 100 -5.36 -7.50 -6.94
C TYR A 100 -5.64 -8.67 -5.99
N TYR A 101 -5.80 -8.40 -4.68
CA TYR A 101 -6.14 -9.42 -3.69
C TYR A 101 -7.52 -10.05 -3.94
N LEU A 102 -8.51 -9.27 -4.38
CA LEU A 102 -9.81 -9.81 -4.81
C LEU A 102 -9.66 -10.75 -6.02
N HIS A 103 -8.82 -10.37 -6.99
CA HIS A 103 -8.63 -11.16 -8.20
C HIS A 103 -7.97 -12.52 -7.90
N ILE A 104 -6.88 -12.53 -7.13
CA ILE A 104 -6.20 -13.79 -6.79
C ILE A 104 -7.06 -14.71 -5.92
N ALA A 105 -7.91 -14.13 -5.07
CA ALA A 105 -8.84 -14.87 -4.23
C ALA A 105 -10.11 -15.34 -4.97
N GLN A 106 -10.17 -15.18 -6.30
CA GLN A 106 -11.26 -15.66 -7.17
C GLN A 106 -12.64 -15.17 -6.74
N TYR A 107 -13.06 -13.99 -7.24
CA TYR A 107 -14.42 -13.47 -7.11
C TYR A 107 -15.51 -14.57 -7.17
N PRO A 108 -16.66 -14.41 -6.49
CA PRO A 108 -17.10 -13.23 -5.75
C PRO A 108 -16.69 -13.24 -4.28
N ILE A 109 -16.33 -12.07 -3.75
CA ILE A 109 -16.05 -11.87 -2.32
C ILE A 109 -16.89 -10.70 -1.82
N SER A 110 -17.72 -10.94 -0.80
CA SER A 110 -18.60 -9.92 -0.21
C SER A 110 -19.45 -9.14 -1.21
N GLY A 111 -19.92 -9.80 -2.27
CA GLY A 111 -20.75 -9.19 -3.32
C GLY A 111 -20.00 -8.43 -4.41
N VAL A 112 -18.66 -8.35 -4.33
CA VAL A 112 -17.82 -7.83 -5.42
C VAL A 112 -17.63 -8.92 -6.46
N ILE A 113 -18.12 -8.69 -7.67
CA ILE A 113 -18.04 -9.62 -8.80
C ILE A 113 -16.85 -9.30 -9.72
N ALA A 114 -16.40 -10.30 -10.46
CA ALA A 114 -15.38 -10.11 -11.48
C ALA A 114 -15.86 -9.11 -12.56
N PRO A 115 -14.95 -8.33 -13.16
CA PRO A 115 -15.28 -7.53 -14.34
C PRO A 115 -15.84 -8.41 -15.47
N ASN A 116 -16.98 -8.01 -16.04
CA ASN A 116 -17.62 -8.74 -17.15
C ASN A 116 -16.83 -8.64 -18.46
N ASP A 117 -16.08 -7.55 -18.65
CA ASP A 117 -15.27 -7.32 -19.84
C ASP A 117 -13.86 -7.92 -19.65
N PRO A 118 -13.46 -8.90 -20.48
CA PRO A 118 -12.12 -9.50 -20.42
C PRO A 118 -10.99 -8.48 -20.62
N ALA A 119 -11.23 -7.37 -21.33
CA ALA A 119 -10.23 -6.33 -21.54
C ALA A 119 -9.80 -5.68 -20.21
N VAL A 120 -10.69 -5.64 -19.21
CA VAL A 120 -10.42 -5.09 -17.89
C VAL A 120 -9.43 -5.97 -17.12
N LEU A 121 -9.45 -7.29 -17.35
CA LEU A 121 -8.54 -8.24 -16.70
C LEU A 121 -7.08 -8.05 -17.15
N ASN A 122 -6.84 -7.44 -18.32
CA ASN A 122 -5.49 -7.10 -18.76
C ASN A 122 -4.81 -6.09 -17.80
N TYR A 123 -5.60 -5.25 -17.12
CA TYR A 123 -5.07 -4.28 -16.17
C TYR A 123 -4.58 -4.89 -14.85
N ILE A 124 -4.93 -6.15 -14.55
CA ILE A 124 -4.42 -6.85 -13.36
C ILE A 124 -2.89 -6.91 -13.35
N SER A 125 -2.26 -6.95 -14.53
CA SER A 125 -0.80 -6.93 -14.68
C SER A 125 -0.15 -5.64 -14.20
N PHE A 126 -0.88 -4.53 -14.23
CA PHE A 126 -0.40 -3.23 -13.77
C PHE A 126 -0.66 -3.03 -12.28
N LEU A 127 -1.48 -3.85 -11.61
CA LEU A 127 -1.81 -3.61 -10.21
C LEU A 127 -0.57 -3.71 -9.29
N PRO A 128 -0.51 -2.88 -8.23
CA PRO A 128 0.71 -2.70 -7.43
C PRO A 128 1.38 -3.99 -6.97
N PRO A 129 0.70 -4.99 -6.37
CA PRO A 129 1.39 -6.19 -5.89
C PRO A 129 2.10 -6.97 -7.00
N LYS A 130 1.61 -6.87 -8.24
CA LYS A 130 2.22 -7.50 -9.42
C LYS A 130 3.23 -6.59 -10.12
N PHE A 131 2.96 -5.29 -10.22
CA PHE A 131 3.81 -4.32 -10.90
C PHE A 131 5.05 -3.93 -10.07
N VAL A 132 4.86 -3.61 -8.78
CA VAL A 132 5.94 -3.29 -7.84
C VAL A 132 6.34 -4.49 -6.97
N GLY A 133 5.88 -5.71 -7.25
CA GLY A 133 6.28 -6.93 -6.57
C GLY A 133 7.75 -7.32 -6.82
N PRO A 134 8.19 -8.53 -6.42
CA PRO A 134 9.56 -9.00 -6.66
C PRO A 134 9.99 -8.88 -8.13
N PRO A 135 11.23 -8.41 -8.40
CA PRO A 135 12.25 -7.95 -7.44
C PRO A 135 12.12 -6.47 -7.04
N TRP A 136 11.26 -5.71 -7.70
CA TRP A 136 11.15 -4.25 -7.58
C TRP A 136 10.83 -3.79 -6.16
N ILE A 137 10.04 -4.57 -5.41
CA ILE A 137 9.67 -4.22 -4.04
C ILE A 137 10.89 -4.08 -3.12
N TYR A 138 11.94 -4.87 -3.36
CA TYR A 138 13.17 -4.83 -2.56
C TYR A 138 13.94 -3.52 -2.79
N PHE A 139 13.98 -3.06 -4.04
CA PHE A 139 14.57 -1.77 -4.38
C PHE A 139 13.73 -0.60 -3.86
N ALA A 140 12.40 -0.68 -3.95
CA ALA A 140 11.49 0.36 -3.46
C ALA A 140 11.69 0.61 -1.95
N VAL A 141 11.81 -0.47 -1.15
CA VAL A 141 12.13 -0.37 0.27
C VAL A 141 13.51 0.23 0.50
N GLY A 142 14.54 -0.19 -0.25
CA GLY A 142 15.87 0.39 -0.17
C GLY A 142 15.88 1.91 -0.43
N ILE A 143 15.15 2.36 -1.45
CA ILE A 143 14.98 3.79 -1.77
C ILE A 143 14.24 4.52 -0.65
N ALA A 144 13.18 3.92 -0.09
CA ALA A 144 12.46 4.51 1.03
C ALA A 144 13.36 4.69 2.26
N PHE A 145 14.21 3.71 2.58
CA PHE A 145 15.18 3.83 3.67
C PHE A 145 16.23 4.91 3.42
N VAL A 146 16.82 4.97 2.21
CA VAL A 146 17.77 6.03 1.84
C VAL A 146 17.12 7.41 1.98
N PHE A 147 15.88 7.56 1.53
CA PHE A 147 15.14 8.81 1.70
C PHE A 147 14.96 9.19 3.17
N VAL A 148 14.53 8.23 4.01
CA VAL A 148 14.35 8.48 5.44
C VAL A 148 15.66 8.91 6.09
N LEU A 149 16.78 8.23 5.77
CA LEU A 149 18.09 8.62 6.28
C LEU A 149 18.46 10.04 5.86
N ILE A 150 18.34 10.40 4.58
CA ILE A 150 18.72 11.74 4.10
C ILE A 150 17.84 12.85 4.70
N VAL A 151 16.55 12.60 4.89
CA VAL A 151 15.59 13.64 5.32
C VAL A 151 15.57 13.81 6.84
N PHE A 152 15.80 12.74 7.60
CA PHE A 152 15.59 12.74 9.06
C PHE A 152 16.84 12.49 9.90
N VAL A 153 17.95 12.00 9.33
CA VAL A 153 19.21 11.70 10.06
C VAL A 153 20.32 12.64 9.58
#